data_AF-A0A2V7VZS9-F1
#
_entry.id   AF-A0A2V7VZS9-F1
#
_cell.length_a   1.000
_cell.length_b   1.000
_cell.length_c   1.000
_cell.angle_alpha   90.00
_cell.angle_beta   90.00
_cell.angle_gamma   90.00
#
_symmetry.space_group_name_H-M   'P 1'
#
loop_
_entity.id
_entity.type
_entity.pdbx_description
1 polymer ?
#
loop_
_entity_poly.entity_id
_entity_poly.type
_entity_poly.pdbx_seq_one_letter_code
_entity_poly.pdbx_strand_id
1 'polypeptide(L)'
;MRIPETAEFAVETERSSIRWFYIYAGALVMIGVAVLVIVFAFPAITPVSESMKPIIAIAGTFIGSMGGFPLKEIIAREQRVRYLRWLKTEAQQPNADLPQLEGLLLDFVKKGTA
;
A
#
# COMPACT_ATOMS: atom_id res chain seq x y z
N MET A 1 -28.74 10.60 -0.66
CA MET A 1 -27.64 9.85 -1.31
C MET A 1 -27.73 8.39 -0.87
N ARG A 2 -27.53 7.41 -1.76
CA ARG A 2 -27.41 6.00 -1.35
C ARG A 2 -25.99 5.76 -0.83
N ILE A 3 -25.79 6.00 0.47
CA ILE A 3 -24.59 5.66 1.25
C ILE A 3 -23.90 4.34 0.84
N PRO A 4 -24.61 3.22 0.55
CA PRO A 4 -23.95 1.99 0.14
C PRO A 4 -23.21 2.07 -1.20
N GLU A 5 -23.68 2.88 -2.14
CA GLU A 5 -23.15 2.93 -3.52
C GLU A 5 -21.84 3.73 -3.59
N THR A 6 -21.77 4.84 -2.83
CA THR A 6 -20.54 5.66 -2.73
C THR A 6 -19.45 4.96 -1.93
N ALA A 7 -19.81 4.19 -0.90
CA ALA A 7 -18.87 3.41 -0.11
C ALA A 7 -18.25 2.24 -0.91
N GLU A 8 -19.02 1.59 -1.78
CA GLU A 8 -18.52 0.52 -2.66
C GLU A 8 -17.51 1.02 -3.68
N PHE A 9 -17.82 2.13 -4.36
CA PHE A 9 -16.91 2.74 -5.33
C PHE A 9 -15.58 3.18 -4.68
N ALA A 10 -15.64 3.75 -3.48
CA ALA A 10 -14.45 4.14 -2.72
C ALA A 10 -13.59 2.92 -2.33
N VAL A 11 -14.22 1.82 -1.91
CA VAL A 11 -13.54 0.57 -1.53
C VAL A 11 -12.83 -0.07 -2.73
N GLU A 12 -13.44 -0.10 -3.91
CA GLU A 12 -12.82 -0.66 -5.12
C GLU A 12 -11.61 0.16 -5.57
N THR A 13 -11.73 1.48 -5.52
CA THR A 13 -10.63 2.41 -5.87
C THR A 13 -9.43 2.24 -4.94
N GLU A 14 -9.67 2.11 -3.64
CA GLU A 14 -8.62 1.85 -2.64
C GLU A 14 -7.99 0.46 -2.83
N ARG A 15 -8.78 -0.57 -3.13
CA ARG A 15 -8.28 -1.94 -3.35
C ARG A 15 -7.40 -2.05 -4.60
N SER A 16 -7.78 -1.35 -5.67
CA SER A 16 -6.95 -1.23 -6.88
C SER A 16 -5.61 -0.55 -6.58
N SER A 17 -5.65 0.55 -5.81
CA SER A 17 -4.45 1.28 -5.40
C SER A 17 -3.52 0.43 -4.54
N ILE A 18 -4.07 -0.33 -3.57
CA ILE A 18 -3.30 -1.29 -2.76
C ILE A 18 -2.57 -2.30 -3.65
N ARG A 19 -3.25 -2.83 -4.68
CA ARG A 19 -2.63 -3.77 -5.63
C ARG A 19 -1.43 -3.15 -6.36
N TRP A 20 -1.52 -1.88 -6.75
CA TRP A 20 -0.40 -1.16 -7.35
C TRP A 20 0.77 -0.99 -6.38
N PHE A 21 0.51 -0.68 -5.11
CA PHE A 21 1.57 -0.60 -4.10
C PHE A 21 2.23 -1.96 -3.84
N TYR A 22 1.47 -3.07 -3.86
CA TYR A 22 2.04 -4.41 -3.79
C TYR A 22 2.92 -4.74 -5.00
N ILE A 23 2.48 -4.40 -6.23
CA ILE A 23 3.28 -4.60 -7.45
C ILE A 23 4.56 -3.77 -7.38
N TYR A 24 4.45 -2.51 -6.96
CA TYR A 24 5.59 -1.61 -6.80
C TYR A 24 6.59 -2.13 -5.76
N ALA A 25 6.11 -2.54 -4.59
CA ALA A 25 6.94 -3.17 -3.55
C ALA A 25 7.64 -4.43 -4.08
N GLY A 26 6.89 -5.31 -4.76
CA GLY A 26 7.43 -6.51 -5.38
C GLY A 26 8.51 -6.19 -6.43
N ALA A 27 8.31 -5.17 -7.26
CA ALA A 27 9.30 -4.74 -8.24
C ALA A 27 10.60 -4.24 -7.58
N LEU A 28 10.52 -3.46 -6.51
CA LEU A 28 11.70 -2.98 -5.78
C LEU A 28 12.51 -4.14 -5.19
N VAL A 29 11.83 -5.16 -4.63
CA VAL A 29 12.50 -6.37 -4.12
C VAL A 29 13.13 -7.15 -5.25
N MET A 30 12.41 -7.37 -6.34
CA MET A 30 12.93 -8.12 -7.49
C MET A 30 14.19 -7.47 -8.05
N ILE A 31 14.24 -6.13 -8.13
CA ILE A 31 15.43 -5.39 -8.57
C ILE A 31 16.58 -5.60 -7.58
N GLY A 32 16.34 -5.40 -6.28
CA GLY A 32 17.38 -5.58 -5.27
C GLY A 32 17.93 -7.00 -5.22
N VAL A 33 17.06 -8.02 -5.28
CA VAL A 33 17.43 -9.43 -5.31
C VAL A 33 18.17 -9.77 -6.60
N ALA A 34 17.73 -9.29 -7.76
CA ALA A 34 18.42 -9.52 -9.02
C ALA A 34 19.86 -8.97 -9.00
N VAL A 35 20.06 -7.78 -8.43
CA VAL A 35 21.41 -7.20 -8.25
C VAL A 35 22.26 -8.09 -7.35
N LEU A 36 21.73 -8.55 -6.22
CA LEU A 36 22.46 -9.45 -5.32
C LEU A 36 22.78 -10.78 -6.01
N VAL A 37 21.84 -11.39 -6.72
CA VAL A 37 22.05 -12.65 -7.45
C VAL A 37 23.13 -12.49 -8.50
N ILE A 38 23.13 -11.40 -9.28
CA ILE A 38 24.18 -11.16 -10.29
C ILE A 38 25.56 -11.02 -9.64
N VAL A 39 25.64 -10.30 -8.53
CA VAL A 39 26.90 -10.07 -7.80
C VAL A 39 27.44 -11.36 -7.16
N PHE A 40 26.57 -12.19 -6.57
CA PHE A 40 27.00 -13.37 -5.82
C PHE A 40 27.03 -14.67 -6.64
N ALA A 41 26.22 -14.81 -7.69
CA ALA A 41 26.19 -16.02 -8.52
C ALA A 41 27.24 -16.00 -9.65
N PHE A 42 27.77 -14.82 -10.02
CA PHE A 42 28.76 -14.68 -11.10
C PHE A 42 30.04 -13.96 -10.65
N PRO A 43 30.73 -14.42 -9.59
CA PRO A 43 31.91 -13.73 -9.05
C PRO A 43 33.07 -13.63 -10.05
N ALA A 44 33.10 -14.49 -11.08
CA ALA A 44 34.08 -14.44 -12.16
C ALA A 44 33.86 -13.28 -13.14
N ILE A 45 32.63 -12.75 -13.23
CA ILE A 45 32.23 -11.68 -14.15
C ILE A 45 32.13 -10.34 -13.40
N THR A 46 31.76 -10.39 -12.12
CA THR A 46 31.63 -9.25 -11.20
C THR A 46 32.48 -9.48 -9.95
N PRO A 47 33.81 -9.34 -10.04
CA PRO A 47 34.64 -9.37 -8.85
C PRO A 47 34.18 -8.26 -7.90
N VAL A 48 33.86 -8.63 -6.66
CA VAL A 48 33.42 -7.69 -5.62
C VAL A 48 34.59 -6.77 -5.26
N SER A 49 34.75 -5.70 -6.02
CA SER A 49 35.73 -4.64 -5.78
C SER A 49 35.15 -3.56 -4.86
N GLU A 50 36.01 -2.66 -4.37
CA GLU A 50 35.60 -1.44 -3.66
C GLU A 50 34.49 -0.67 -4.41
N SER A 51 34.50 -0.72 -5.74
CA SER A 51 33.54 -0.06 -6.63
C SER A 51 32.14 -0.70 -6.64
N MET A 52 32.00 -1.96 -6.21
CA MET A 52 30.72 -2.69 -6.14
C MET A 52 29.99 -2.50 -4.81
N LYS A 53 30.70 -2.08 -3.75
CA LYS A 53 30.11 -1.81 -2.42
C LYS A 53 28.96 -0.79 -2.47
N PRO A 54 29.04 0.33 -3.22
CA PRO A 54 27.93 1.28 -3.35
C PRO A 54 26.71 0.66 -4.03
N ILE A 55 26.91 -0.19 -5.04
CA ILE A 55 25.82 -0.86 -5.78
C ILE A 55 25.07 -1.83 -4.86
N ILE A 56 25.79 -2.60 -4.05
CA ILE A 56 25.19 -3.50 -3.05
C ILE A 56 24.44 -2.70 -1.98
N ALA A 57 25.01 -1.59 -1.49
CA ALA A 57 24.35 -0.72 -0.52
C ALA A 57 23.07 -0.09 -1.07
N ILE A 58 23.09 0.35 -2.34
CA ILE A 58 21.90 0.85 -3.05
C ILE A 58 20.85 -0.26 -3.17
N ALA A 59 21.23 -1.47 -3.58
CA ALA A 59 20.30 -2.61 -3.66
C ALA A 59 19.67 -2.94 -2.29
N GLY A 60 20.47 -2.92 -1.21
CA GLY A 60 19.97 -3.07 0.16
C GLY A 60 18.99 -1.97 0.55
N THR A 61 19.24 -0.74 0.11
CA THR A 61 18.35 0.42 0.35
C THR A 61 17.05 0.28 -0.42
N PHE A 62 17.08 -0.21 -1.67
CA PHE A 62 15.89 -0.52 -2.44
C PHE A 62 15.00 -1.56 -1.74
N ILE A 63 15.59 -2.65 -1.24
CA ILE A 63 14.85 -3.66 -0.47
C ILE A 63 14.30 -3.07 0.84
N GLY A 64 15.11 -2.31 1.57
CA GLY A 64 14.70 -1.67 2.83
C GLY A 64 13.61 -0.60 2.67
N SER A 65 13.61 0.12 1.54
CA SER A 65 12.64 1.19 1.24
C SER A 65 11.20 0.71 1.19
N MET A 66 10.98 -0.60 0.99
CA MET A 66 9.66 -1.21 1.08
C MET A 66 8.97 -0.96 2.42
N GLY A 67 9.73 -1.06 3.52
CA GLY A 67 9.16 -0.94 4.86
C GLY A 67 8.67 0.48 5.17
N GLY A 68 9.29 1.49 4.55
CA GLY A 68 9.01 2.90 4.82
C GLY A 68 7.81 3.47 4.04
N PHE A 69 7.68 3.11 2.77
CA PHE A 69 6.73 3.78 1.87
C PHE A 69 5.57 2.87 1.42
N PRO A 70 5.77 1.83 0.59
CA PRO A 70 4.66 1.04 0.10
C PRO A 70 3.95 0.26 1.21
N LEU A 71 4.65 -0.30 2.20
CA LEU A 71 4.00 -1.04 3.28
C LEU A 71 3.11 -0.14 4.15
N LYS A 72 3.62 1.05 4.51
CA LYS A 72 2.88 2.03 5.30
C LYS A 72 1.61 2.48 4.59
N GLU A 73 1.72 2.72 3.28
CA GLU A 73 0.60 3.12 2.43
C GLU A 73 -0.43 1.99 2.27
N ILE A 74 0.01 0.74 2.11
CA ILE A 74 -0.87 -0.43 2.09
C ILE A 74 -1.64 -0.53 3.42
N ILE A 75 -0.96 -0.44 4.57
CA ILE A 75 -1.60 -0.53 5.89
C ILE A 75 -2.62 0.59 6.07
N ALA A 76 -2.28 1.84 5.72
CA ALA A 76 -3.19 2.97 5.82
C ALA A 76 -4.45 2.76 4.97
N ARG A 77 -4.30 2.25 3.74
CA ARG A 77 -5.42 1.97 2.84
C ARG A 77 -6.26 0.77 3.27
N GLU A 78 -5.66 -0.27 3.83
CA GLU A 78 -6.41 -1.38 4.43
C GLU A 78 -7.26 -0.93 5.63
N GLN A 79 -6.73 -0.04 6.47
CA GLN A 79 -7.48 0.55 7.58
C GLN A 79 -8.67 1.37 7.05
N ARG A 80 -8.47 2.16 6.00
CA ARG A 80 -9.54 2.89 5.30
C ARG A 80 -10.64 1.97 4.78
N VAL A 81 -10.27 0.91 4.07
CA VAL A 81 -11.24 -0.08 3.54
C VAL A 81 -11.99 -0.76 4.68
N ARG A 82 -11.31 -1.12 5.79
CA ARG A 82 -11.94 -1.73 6.96
C ARG A 82 -12.96 -0.79 7.61
N TYR A 83 -12.63 0.49 7.73
CA TYR A 83 -13.52 1.51 8.27
C TYR A 83 -14.78 1.70 7.41
N LEU A 84 -14.64 1.80 6.09
CA LEU A 84 -15.77 1.92 5.17
C LEU A 84 -16.70 0.69 5.20
N ARG A 85 -16.13 -0.52 5.32
CA ARG A 85 -16.93 -1.75 5.49
C ARG A 85 -17.70 -1.76 6.81
N TRP A 86 -17.07 -1.30 7.87
CA TRP A 86 -17.73 -1.16 9.16
C TRP A 86 -18.91 -0.17 9.09
N LEU A 87 -18.70 1.03 8.53
CA LEU A 87 -19.78 2.01 8.29
C LEU A 87 -20.95 1.44 7.48
N LYS A 88 -20.65 0.69 6.41
CA LYS A 88 -21.68 0.02 5.59
C LYS A 88 -22.48 -1.00 6.40
N THR A 89 -21.80 -1.79 7.24
CA THR A 89 -22.44 -2.81 8.07
C THR A 89 -23.33 -2.18 9.13
N GLU A 90 -22.86 -1.08 9.75
CA GLU A 90 -23.63 -0.33 10.75
C GLU A 90 -24.87 0.32 10.13
N ALA A 91 -24.75 0.88 8.92
CA ALA A 91 -25.86 1.48 8.19
C ALA A 91 -26.95 0.47 7.75
N GLN A 92 -26.65 -0.82 7.75
CA GLN A 92 -27.62 -1.89 7.45
C GLN A 92 -28.39 -2.36 8.69
N GLN A 93 -28.04 -1.90 9.89
CA GLN A 93 -28.74 -2.28 11.10
C GLN A 93 -30.11 -1.58 11.20
N PRO A 94 -31.14 -2.25 11.75
CA PRO A 94 -32.51 -1.71 11.81
C PRO A 94 -32.67 -0.47 12.71
N ASN A 95 -31.73 -0.23 13.64
CA ASN A 95 -31.72 0.95 14.53
C ASN A 95 -30.56 1.91 14.20
N ALA A 96 -30.04 1.88 12.97
CA ALA A 96 -28.89 2.68 12.59
C ALA A 96 -29.20 4.19 12.64
N ASP A 97 -28.33 4.95 13.32
CA ASP A 97 -28.37 6.41 13.30
C ASP A 97 -27.73 6.93 12.00
N LEU A 98 -28.52 6.89 10.92
CA LEU A 98 -28.09 7.26 9.57
C LEU A 98 -27.49 8.68 9.46
N PRO A 99 -28.05 9.73 10.12
CA PRO A 99 -27.44 11.05 10.15
C PRO A 99 -26.03 11.07 10.73
N GLN A 100 -25.79 10.32 11.81
CA GLN A 100 -24.47 10.23 12.45
C GLN A 100 -23.46 9.51 11.53
N LEU A 101 -23.89 8.42 10.89
CA LEU A 101 -23.07 7.66 9.95
C LEU A 101 -22.72 8.47 8.69
N GLU A 102 -23.63 9.29 8.19
CA GLU A 102 -23.39 10.19 7.05
C GLU A 102 -22.37 11.28 7.40
N GLY A 103 -22.44 11.84 8.62
CA GLY A 103 -21.43 12.78 9.14
C GLY A 103 -20.04 12.16 9.23
N LEU A 104 -19.93 10.94 9.75
CA LEU A 104 -18.65 10.20 9.82
C LEU A 104 -18.07 9.91 8.43
N LEU A 105 -18.92 9.59 7.45
CA LEU A 105 -18.49 9.33 6.09
C LEU A 105 -18.03 10.61 5.37
N LEU A 106 -18.71 11.74 5.60
CA LEU A 106 -18.30 13.06 5.12
C LEU A 106 -16.95 13.50 5.71
N ASP A 107 -16.74 13.30 7.01
CA ASP A 107 -15.46 13.60 7.67
C ASP A 107 -14.33 12.73 7.14
N PHE A 108 -14.62 11.46 6.88
CA PHE A 108 -13.66 10.54 6.27
C PHE A 108 -13.27 10.97 4.85
N VAL A 109 -14.24 11.34 4.01
CA VAL A 109 -13.98 11.83 2.65
C VAL A 109 -13.18 13.13 2.70
N LYS A 110 -13.54 14.09 3.55
CA LYS A 110 -12.82 15.36 3.71
C LYS A 110 -11.37 15.17 4.15
N LYS A 111 -11.11 14.23 5.07
CA LYS A 111 -9.74 13.91 5.54
C LYS A 111 -8.94 13.07 4.55
N GLY A 112 -9.59 12.36 3.63
CA GLY A 112 -8.93 11.54 2.62
C GLY A 112 -8.43 12.31 1.39
N THR A 113 -8.94 13.51 1.15
CA THR A 113 -8.61 14.38 0.00
C THR A 113 -7.60 15.50 0.30
N ALA A 114 -7.05 15.55 1.51
CA ALA A 114 -5.99 16.49 1.92
C ALA A 114 -4.65 15.76 2.05
#